data_AF-A0A1V4WHY9-F1
#
_entry.id   AF-A0A1V4WHY9-F1
#
_cell.length_a   1.000
_cell.length_b   1.000
_cell.length_c   1.000
_cell.angle_alpha   90.00
_cell.angle_beta   90.00
_cell.angle_gamma   90.00
#
_symmetry.space_group_name_H-M   'P 1'
#
loop_
_entity.id
_entity.type
_entity.pdbx_description
1 polymer ?
#
loop_
_entity_poly.entity_id
_entity_poly.type
_entity_poly.pdbx_seq_one_letter_code
_entity_poly.pdbx_strand_id
1 'polypeptide(L)'
;MFQNTMGGGMNLGFPDVCLTPTPVGPIPIPYPNISTGATSNPATTALTVLCDGMPALNQMSMGTISNGDNAGVNLGVASGLVMGPTEFILGSFTVLKGGTPAQRMTSITGHNGLSMNAPGVSLAPSQVAVLVLG
;
A
#
# COMPACT_ATOMS: atom_id res chain seq x y z
N MET A 1 7.47 15.05 2.98
CA MET A 1 8.09 13.75 2.61
C MET A 1 8.04 13.53 1.11
N PHE A 2 8.87 12.63 0.56
CA PHE A 2 8.98 12.42 -0.90
C PHE A 2 7.69 11.89 -1.52
N GLN A 3 7.31 12.42 -2.68
CA GLN A 3 6.13 11.97 -3.44
C GLN A 3 6.25 10.47 -3.79
N ASN A 4 5.18 9.71 -3.55
CA ASN A 4 5.06 8.34 -4.01
C ASN A 4 4.63 8.31 -5.48
N THR A 5 5.18 7.36 -6.22
CA THR A 5 4.96 7.20 -7.65
C THR A 5 4.89 5.72 -7.99
N MET A 6 4.53 5.41 -9.23
CA MET A 6 4.69 4.06 -9.77
C MET A 6 6.16 3.62 -9.96
N GLY A 7 7.15 4.46 -9.66
CA GLY A 7 8.58 4.16 -9.77
C GLY A 7 9.13 3.17 -8.73
N GLY A 8 8.28 2.59 -7.89
CA GLY A 8 8.66 1.63 -6.86
C GLY A 8 8.29 2.14 -5.47
N GLY A 9 9.28 2.21 -4.57
CA GLY A 9 9.04 2.46 -3.15
C GLY A 9 8.39 1.26 -2.46
N MET A 10 8.14 1.40 -1.16
CA MET A 10 7.64 0.29 -0.35
C MET A 10 6.62 0.81 0.66
N ASN A 11 5.46 0.17 0.68
CA ASN A 11 4.51 0.25 1.79
C ASN A 11 4.66 -1.02 2.63
N LEU A 12 4.77 -0.84 3.94
CA LEU A 12 4.86 -1.93 4.90
C LEU A 12 3.63 -1.90 5.80
N GLY A 13 2.85 -2.98 5.75
CA GLY A 13 1.76 -3.30 6.67
C GLY A 13 2.21 -4.31 7.72
N PHE A 14 1.90 -4.04 8.97
CA PHE A 14 2.14 -4.96 10.09
C PHE A 14 1.31 -4.55 11.33
N PRO A 15 0.76 -5.51 12.10
CA PRO A 15 0.72 -6.94 11.82
C PRO A 15 -0.38 -7.30 10.81
N ASP A 16 -0.07 -8.20 9.88
CA ASP A 16 -1.04 -8.83 8.99
C ASP A 16 -1.42 -10.20 9.54
N VAL A 17 -2.52 -10.28 10.29
CA VAL A 17 -2.87 -11.52 11.01
C VAL A 17 -3.66 -12.44 10.08
N CYS A 18 -3.05 -13.56 9.69
CA CYS A 18 -3.66 -14.54 8.79
C CYS A 18 -3.80 -15.91 9.45
N LEU A 19 -4.83 -16.65 9.05
CA LEU A 19 -5.04 -18.02 9.49
C LEU A 19 -4.04 -18.95 8.78
N THR A 20 -3.12 -19.51 9.56
CA THR A 20 -2.02 -20.34 9.05
C THR A 20 -2.26 -21.80 9.38
N PRO A 21 -2.20 -22.72 8.40
CA PRO A 21 -2.39 -24.14 8.64
C PRO A 21 -1.38 -24.70 9.65
N THR A 22 -1.88 -25.46 10.62
CA THR A 22 -1.06 -26.28 11.52
C THR A 22 -1.70 -27.67 11.67
N PRO A 23 -1.00 -28.68 12.20
CA PRO A 23 -1.56 -30.01 12.43
C PRO A 23 -2.82 -30.04 13.31
N VAL A 24 -3.06 -29.01 14.12
CA VAL A 24 -4.22 -28.90 15.03
C VAL A 24 -5.30 -27.95 14.52
N GLY A 25 -5.17 -27.46 13.28
CA GLY A 25 -6.07 -26.50 12.65
C GLY A 25 -5.42 -25.14 12.38
N PRO A 26 -6.09 -24.23 11.66
CA PRO A 26 -5.54 -22.91 11.38
C PRO A 26 -5.43 -22.06 12.65
N ILE A 27 -4.28 -21.41 12.85
CA ILE A 27 -4.09 -20.46 13.96
C ILE A 27 -3.77 -19.06 13.42
N PRO A 28 -4.14 -17.97 14.12
CA PRO A 28 -3.77 -16.61 13.73
C PRO A 28 -2.26 -16.39 13.92
N ILE A 29 -1.56 -16.00 12.84
CA ILE A 29 -0.13 -15.66 12.88
C ILE A 29 0.06 -14.26 12.26
N PRO A 30 0.82 -13.36 12.91
CA PRO A 30 1.14 -12.06 12.34
C PRO A 30 2.25 -12.16 11.29
N TYR A 31 2.01 -11.61 10.11
CA TYR A 31 2.96 -11.52 9.01
C TYR A 31 3.30 -10.06 8.66
N PRO A 32 4.46 -9.80 8.05
CA PRO A 32 4.66 -8.58 7.28
C PRO A 32 3.84 -8.64 5.99
N ASN A 33 3.32 -7.49 5.59
CA ASN A 33 2.65 -7.34 4.30
C ASN A 33 3.25 -6.15 3.54
N ILE A 34 3.68 -6.38 2.31
CA ILE A 34 4.49 -5.45 1.54
C ILE A 34 3.82 -5.20 0.20
N SER A 35 3.66 -3.93 -0.16
CA SER A 35 3.29 -3.53 -1.52
C SER A 35 4.22 -2.45 -2.04
N THR A 36 4.27 -2.30 -3.36
CA THR A 36 5.14 -1.34 -4.03
C THR A 36 4.29 -0.47 -4.95
N GLY A 37 4.71 0.78 -5.20
CA GLY A 37 4.03 1.63 -6.18
C GLY A 37 4.09 1.07 -7.60
N ALA A 38 5.08 0.23 -7.91
CA ALA A 38 5.23 -0.39 -9.23
C ALA A 38 4.08 -1.35 -9.59
N THR A 39 3.40 -1.89 -8.59
CA THR A 39 2.22 -2.76 -8.77
C THR A 39 0.90 -2.00 -8.56
N SER A 40 0.90 -0.67 -8.59
CA SER A 40 -0.35 0.11 -8.56
C SER A 40 -1.11 0.01 -9.89
N ASN A 41 -2.44 0.01 -9.81
CA ASN A 41 -3.30 0.07 -10.99
C ASN A 41 -3.14 1.44 -11.67
N PRO A 42 -2.58 1.52 -12.89
CA PRO A 42 -2.31 2.79 -13.56
C PRO A 42 -3.55 3.67 -13.70
N ALA A 43 -4.72 3.07 -13.92
CA ALA A 43 -5.99 3.77 -14.10
C ALA A 43 -6.47 4.51 -12.84
N THR A 44 -5.92 4.18 -11.67
CA THR A 44 -6.25 4.79 -10.38
C THR A 44 -5.25 5.87 -9.95
N THR A 45 -4.15 6.02 -10.69
CA THR A 45 -3.08 6.99 -10.38
C THR A 45 -3.36 8.36 -11.00
N ALA A 46 -2.58 9.38 -10.62
CA ALA A 46 -2.54 10.63 -11.36
C ALA A 46 -1.72 10.44 -12.66
N LEU A 47 -2.29 9.70 -13.62
CA LEU A 47 -1.58 9.12 -14.76
C LEU A 47 -0.79 10.14 -15.61
N THR A 48 -1.30 11.37 -15.71
CA THR A 48 -0.67 12.46 -16.48
C THR A 48 0.24 13.36 -15.64
N VAL A 49 0.28 13.18 -14.32
CA VAL A 49 1.10 13.97 -13.41
C VAL A 49 2.33 13.17 -13.04
N LEU A 50 3.41 13.40 -13.78
CA LEU A 50 4.66 12.66 -13.59
C LEU A 50 5.53 13.30 -12.51
N CYS A 51 6.16 12.47 -11.70
CA CYS A 51 7.21 12.85 -10.75
C CYS A 51 8.37 11.88 -10.97
N ASP A 52 9.55 12.41 -11.29
CA ASP A 52 10.72 11.61 -11.68
C ASP A 52 10.41 10.60 -12.82
N GLY A 53 9.68 11.06 -13.84
CA GLY A 53 9.30 10.25 -15.00
C GLY A 53 8.17 9.23 -14.77
N MET A 54 7.67 9.08 -13.55
CA MET A 54 6.64 8.08 -13.21
C MET A 54 5.32 8.71 -12.76
N PRO A 55 4.15 8.08 -13.05
CA PRO A 55 2.86 8.54 -12.55
C PRO A 55 2.84 8.71 -11.03
N ALA A 56 2.37 9.86 -10.57
CA ALA A 56 2.24 10.16 -9.15
C ALA A 56 1.09 9.35 -8.52
N LEU A 57 1.34 8.76 -7.34
CA LEU A 57 0.30 8.16 -6.53
C LEU A 57 -0.44 9.24 -5.73
N ASN A 58 -1.76 9.10 -5.67
CA ASN A 58 -2.68 9.95 -4.93
C ASN A 58 -3.64 9.05 -4.12
N GLN A 59 -4.56 9.64 -3.35
CA GLN A 59 -5.43 8.88 -2.46
C GLN A 59 -6.42 7.95 -3.17
N MET A 60 -6.63 8.14 -4.49
CA MET A 60 -7.45 7.22 -5.29
C MET A 60 -6.65 6.02 -5.81
N SER A 61 -5.31 6.06 -5.71
CA SER A 61 -4.45 5.02 -6.22
C SER A 61 -4.63 3.73 -5.43
N MET A 62 -4.58 2.59 -6.12
CA MET A 62 -4.73 1.26 -5.54
C MET A 62 -3.55 0.39 -5.95
N GLY A 63 -2.81 -0.17 -4.98
CA GLY A 63 -1.90 -1.29 -5.20
C GLY A 63 -2.70 -2.55 -5.53
N THR A 64 -2.42 -3.25 -6.62
CA THR A 64 -3.24 -4.41 -7.02
C THR A 64 -2.92 -5.67 -6.22
N ILE A 65 -1.70 -5.77 -5.71
CA ILE A 65 -1.18 -6.95 -5.02
C ILE A 65 -0.24 -6.52 -3.91
N SER A 66 -0.23 -7.33 -2.84
CA SER A 66 0.69 -7.24 -1.73
C SER A 66 1.23 -8.62 -1.37
N ASN A 67 2.33 -8.71 -0.60
CA ASN A 67 3.07 -9.97 -0.38
C ASN A 67 3.68 -10.03 1.03
N GLY A 68 4.04 -11.24 1.48
CA GLY A 68 4.73 -11.48 2.76
C GLY A 68 3.88 -12.26 3.77
N ASP A 69 2.57 -12.30 3.54
CA ASP A 69 1.52 -12.99 4.30
C ASP A 69 1.07 -14.31 3.63
N ASN A 70 1.74 -14.72 2.55
CA ASN A 70 1.37 -15.87 1.71
C ASN A 70 1.31 -17.21 2.46
N ALA A 71 1.99 -17.33 3.60
CA ALA A 71 1.92 -18.53 4.45
C ALA A 71 0.55 -18.65 5.17
N GLY A 72 -0.19 -17.55 5.30
CA GLY A 72 -1.55 -17.50 5.81
C GLY A 72 -2.57 -18.02 4.80
N VAL A 73 -2.45 -19.28 4.36
CA VAL A 73 -3.26 -19.87 3.28
C VAL A 73 -4.78 -19.75 3.53
N ASN A 74 -5.20 -19.71 4.80
CA ASN A 74 -6.61 -19.56 5.17
C ASN A 74 -7.06 -18.10 5.31
N LEU A 75 -6.33 -17.17 4.69
CA LEU A 75 -6.67 -15.76 4.51
C LEU A 75 -6.57 -14.91 5.79
N GLY A 76 -6.65 -13.60 5.63
CA GLY A 76 -6.63 -12.62 6.71
C GLY A 76 -7.85 -12.73 7.64
N VAL A 77 -7.65 -12.58 8.94
CA VAL A 77 -8.72 -12.71 9.95
C VAL A 77 -9.81 -11.63 9.85
N ALA A 78 -9.45 -10.43 9.37
CA ALA A 78 -10.35 -9.30 9.23
C ALA A 78 -10.80 -9.07 7.78
N SER A 79 -9.90 -9.29 6.81
CA SER A 79 -10.20 -9.06 5.39
C SER A 79 -10.81 -10.25 4.67
N GLY A 80 -10.51 -11.48 5.13
CA GLY A 80 -10.72 -12.68 4.31
C GLY A 80 -9.90 -12.68 3.02
N LEU A 81 -8.79 -11.93 2.97
CA LEU A 81 -7.89 -11.80 1.82
C LEU A 81 -6.44 -12.01 2.23
N VAL A 82 -5.66 -12.53 1.31
CA VAL A 82 -4.19 -12.59 1.29
C VAL A 82 -3.77 -12.22 -0.13
N MET A 83 -2.61 -11.58 -0.29
CA MET A 83 -2.18 -11.00 -1.57
C MET A 83 -3.19 -9.99 -2.16
N GLY A 84 -3.98 -9.34 -1.30
CA GLY A 84 -5.01 -8.40 -1.69
C GLY A 84 -4.45 -7.01 -2.00
N PRO A 85 -5.34 -6.08 -2.41
CA PRO A 85 -4.92 -4.74 -2.79
C PRO A 85 -4.45 -3.91 -1.59
N THR A 86 -3.66 -2.87 -1.88
CA THR A 86 -3.26 -1.85 -0.91
C THR A 86 -3.95 -0.54 -1.22
N GLU A 87 -4.59 0.04 -0.21
CA GLU A 87 -5.26 1.34 -0.26
C GLU A 87 -4.40 2.42 0.40
N PHE A 88 -4.43 3.63 -0.14
CA PHE A 88 -3.84 4.79 0.52
C PHE A 88 -4.92 5.52 1.34
N ILE A 89 -4.80 5.43 2.67
CA ILE A 89 -5.81 5.93 3.61
C ILE A 89 -5.63 7.43 3.85
N LEU A 90 -4.40 7.87 4.09
CA LEU A 90 -4.09 9.24 4.43
C LEU A 90 -2.76 9.68 3.82
N GLY A 91 -2.79 10.82 3.11
CA GLY A 91 -1.62 11.43 2.49
C GLY A 91 -1.44 12.89 2.86
N SER A 92 -1.16 13.71 1.87
CA SER A 92 -0.97 15.16 1.99
C SER A 92 -2.30 15.90 2.21
N PHE A 93 -2.32 16.89 3.10
CA PHE A 93 -3.53 17.70 3.33
C PHE A 93 -3.64 18.91 2.39
N THR A 94 -2.53 19.34 1.79
CA THR A 94 -2.46 20.62 1.06
C THR A 94 -2.09 20.46 -0.41
N VAL A 95 -1.34 19.41 -0.74
CA VAL A 95 -0.93 19.09 -2.12
C VAL A 95 -1.84 18.03 -2.71
N LEU A 96 -2.44 18.35 -3.85
CA LEU A 96 -3.25 17.45 -4.66
C LEU A 96 -2.50 17.06 -5.94
N LYS A 97 -2.64 15.80 -6.36
CA LYS A 97 -2.10 15.26 -7.62
C LYS A 97 -3.24 14.59 -8.37
N GLY A 98 -3.61 15.11 -9.54
CA GLY A 98 -4.81 14.65 -10.25
C GLY A 98 -6.11 14.95 -9.50
N GLY A 99 -6.15 16.08 -8.77
CA GLY A 99 -7.35 16.53 -8.03
C GLY A 99 -7.58 15.85 -6.67
N THR A 100 -6.75 14.88 -6.28
CA THR A 100 -6.89 14.17 -5.00
C THR A 100 -5.60 14.20 -4.19
N PRO A 101 -5.68 14.01 -2.85
CA PRO A 101 -4.52 14.13 -1.96
C PRO A 101 -3.31 13.31 -2.40
N ALA A 102 -2.17 13.98 -2.52
CA ALA A 102 -0.93 13.37 -2.95
C ALA A 102 -0.45 12.34 -1.92
N GLN A 103 0.03 11.18 -2.37
CA GLN A 103 0.68 10.20 -1.50
C GLN A 103 2.17 10.45 -1.45
N ARG A 104 2.75 10.26 -0.28
CA ARG A 104 4.16 10.51 0.00
C ARG A 104 4.69 9.45 0.96
N MET A 105 6.00 9.35 1.07
CA MET A 105 6.61 8.60 2.17
C MET A 105 5.98 9.08 3.49
N THR A 106 5.71 8.16 4.41
CA THR A 106 4.90 8.31 5.63
C THR A 106 3.39 8.44 5.45
N SER A 107 2.84 8.31 4.24
CA SER A 107 1.40 8.10 4.04
C SER A 107 0.93 6.83 4.73
N ILE A 108 -0.28 6.86 5.31
CA ILE A 108 -0.91 5.70 5.93
C ILE A 108 -1.53 4.84 4.82
N THR A 109 -1.27 3.54 4.86
CA THR A 109 -1.82 2.55 3.93
C THR A 109 -2.63 1.49 4.66
N GLY A 110 -3.52 0.83 3.93
CA GLY A 110 -4.20 -0.37 4.39
C GLY A 110 -4.00 -1.51 3.41
N HIS A 111 -3.63 -2.68 3.93
CA HIS A 111 -3.29 -3.84 3.12
C HIS A 111 -4.38 -4.90 3.19
N ASN A 112 -4.47 -5.71 2.13
CA ASN A 112 -5.47 -6.76 1.96
C ASN A 112 -6.92 -6.26 1.88
N GLY A 113 -7.16 -5.19 1.12
CA GLY A 113 -8.53 -4.73 0.79
C GLY A 113 -9.09 -3.64 1.69
N LEU A 114 -10.33 -3.25 1.40
CA LEU A 114 -11.04 -2.17 2.10
C LEU A 114 -11.33 -2.50 3.58
N SER A 115 -11.68 -3.76 3.88
CA SER A 115 -11.65 -4.29 5.24
C SER A 115 -10.22 -4.69 5.57
N MET A 116 -9.38 -3.68 5.81
CA MET A 116 -7.94 -3.80 5.97
C MET A 116 -7.55 -4.89 6.98
N ASN A 117 -6.67 -5.82 6.56
CA ASN A 117 -6.13 -6.83 7.46
C ASN A 117 -4.87 -6.36 8.19
N ALA A 118 -4.09 -5.47 7.56
CA ALA A 118 -2.88 -4.92 8.14
C ALA A 118 -2.83 -3.38 7.96
N PRO A 119 -2.73 -2.62 9.06
CA PRO A 119 -2.38 -1.20 8.97
C PRO A 119 -0.94 -1.06 8.46
N GLY A 120 -0.71 -0.09 7.60
CA GLY A 120 0.59 0.12 7.00
C GLY A 120 0.98 1.58 6.82
N VAL A 121 2.22 1.75 6.38
CA VAL A 121 2.82 3.04 6.08
C VAL A 121 3.72 2.93 4.87
N SER A 122 3.76 3.99 4.06
CA SER A 122 4.77 4.12 3.02
C SER A 122 6.13 4.41 3.66
N LEU A 123 7.02 3.42 3.66
CA LEU A 123 8.24 3.44 4.45
C LEU A 123 9.47 3.79 3.62
N ALA A 124 9.54 3.32 2.38
CA ALA A 124 10.66 3.61 1.47
C ALA A 124 10.19 4.49 0.31
N PRO A 125 10.96 5.54 -0.05
CA PRO A 125 10.59 6.46 -1.12
C PRO A 125 10.66 5.76 -2.48
N SER A 126 9.74 6.09 -3.40
CA SER A 126 9.84 5.66 -4.80
C SER A 126 10.81 6.51 -5.63
N GLN A 127 11.14 7.70 -5.14
CA GLN A 127 12.03 8.68 -5.78
C GLN A 127 12.46 9.72 -4.73
N VAL A 128 13.52 10.49 -5.01
CA VAL A 128 14.09 11.50 -4.08
C VAL A 128 14.16 12.92 -4.65
N ALA A 129 13.60 13.17 -5.83
CA ALA A 129 13.61 14.46 -6.52
C ALA A 129 12.48 15.41 -6.07
N VAL A 130 11.28 14.88 -5.79
CA VAL A 130 10.07 15.65 -5.49
C VAL A 130 9.66 15.47 -4.04
N LEU A 131 9.71 16.57 -3.28
CA LEU A 131 9.29 16.65 -1.89
C LEU A 131 7.90 17.29 -1.76
N VAL A 132 7.00 16.65 -1.01
CA VAL A 132 5.65 17.17 -0.70
C VAL A 132 5.62 17.70 0.73
N LEU A 133 5.35 19.00 0.88
CA LEU A 133 5.52 19.75 2.14
C LEU A 133 4.24 19.98 2.97
N GLY A 134 3.12 19.31 2.67
CA GLY A 134 1.93 19.30 3.53
C GLY A 134 1.13 18.03 3.41
#